data_AF-A0A7J5WPK8-F1
#
_entry.id   AF-A0A7J5WPK8-F1
#
_cell.length_a   1.000
_cell.length_b   1.000
_cell.length_c   1.000
_cell.angle_alpha   90.00
_cell.angle_beta   90.00
_cell.angle_gamma   90.00
#
_symmetry.space_group_name_H-M   'P 1'
#
loop_
_entity.id
_entity.type
_entity.pdbx_description
1 polymer ?
#
loop_
_entity_poly.entity_id
_entity_poly.type
_entity_poly.pdbx_seq_one_letter_code
_entity_poly.pdbx_strand_id
1 'polypeptide(L)' 'MRKSLEWKGPKVGIFEMRRHYANYLKGLPGIKEFRGRLVTLMLQEEIEAVLDEVATTYKGFVIERTPIELIDYHENCPI' A
#
# COMPACT_ATOMS: atom_id res chain seq x y z
N MET A 1 10.77 14.99 -8.70
CA MET A 1 11.02 14.24 -7.45
C MET A 1 12.29 14.66 -6.73
N ARG A 2 13.48 14.68 -7.35
CA ARG A 2 14.73 15.10 -6.65
C ARG A 2 14.69 16.54 -6.08
N LYS A 3 14.07 17.49 -6.80
CA LYS A 3 14.01 18.92 -6.43
C LYS A 3 13.10 19.29 -5.24
N SER A 4 12.18 18.43 -4.80
CA SER A 4 11.28 18.74 -3.68
C SER A 4 11.79 18.24 -2.33
N LEU A 5 12.81 17.36 -2.34
CA LEU A 5 13.42 16.76 -1.15
C LEU A 5 14.49 17.64 -0.51
N GLU A 6 15.14 18.51 -1.28
CA GLU A 6 16.22 19.39 -0.79
C GLU A 6 15.74 20.48 0.20
N TRP A 7 14.44 20.79 0.26
CA TRP A 7 13.95 21.95 1.02
C TRP A 7 13.07 21.64 2.24
N LYS A 8 12.66 20.37 2.46
CA LYS A 8 11.70 20.01 3.52
C LYS A 8 12.20 18.97 4.53
N GLY A 9 13.35 18.34 4.29
CA GLY A 9 13.97 17.38 5.20
C GLY A 9 13.40 15.95 5.11
N PRO A 10 14.16 14.93 5.55
CA PRO A 10 13.88 13.50 5.30
C PRO A 10 12.54 13.03 5.88
N LYS A 11 12.08 13.64 6.97
CA LYS A 11 10.81 13.29 7.62
C LYS A 11 9.59 13.57 6.72
N VAL A 12 9.62 14.67 5.94
CA VAL A 12 8.49 15.04 5.09
C VAL A 12 8.30 14.05 3.94
N GLY A 13 9.40 13.60 3.34
CA GLY A 13 9.35 12.55 2.31
C GLY A 13 8.74 11.24 2.84
N ILE A 14 9.10 10.85 4.06
CA ILE A 14 8.53 9.66 4.71
C ILE A 14 7.02 9.81 4.93
N PHE A 15 6.55 10.95 5.45
CA PHE A 15 5.13 11.16 5.68
C PHE A 15 4.31 11.18 4.38
N GLU A 16 4.84 11.75 3.29
CA GLU A 16 4.18 11.71 1.98
C GLU A 16 4.07 10.29 1.44
N MET A 17 5.07 9.44 1.68
CA MET A 17 5.06 8.04 1.26
C MET A 17 4.01 7.19 2.00
N ARG A 18 3.67 7.52 3.25
CA ARG A 18 2.75 6.71 4.08
C ARG A 18 1.37 6.52 3.45
N ARG A 19 0.84 7.52 2.74
CA ARG A 19 -0.47 7.42 2.09
C ARG A 19 -0.50 6.42 0.92
N HIS A 20 0.67 6.07 0.38
CA HIS A 20 0.79 5.19 -0.77
C HIS A 20 0.88 3.70 -0.39
N TYR A 21 1.31 3.36 0.83
CA TYR A 21 1.43 1.96 1.27
C TYR A 21 0.11 1.19 1.26
N ALA A 22 -1.00 1.87 1.53
CA ALA A 22 -2.34 1.26 1.44
C ALA A 22 -2.65 0.75 0.02
N ASN A 23 -2.17 1.45 -1.01
CA ASN A 23 -2.40 1.10 -2.41
C ASN A 23 -1.40 0.05 -2.90
N TYR A 24 -0.11 0.22 -2.58
CA TYR A 24 0.93 -0.70 -3.03
C TYR A 24 0.78 -2.11 -2.48
N LEU A 25 0.27 -2.22 -1.26
CA LEU A 25 0.15 -3.48 -0.55
C LEU A 25 -1.30 -4.00 -0.54
N LYS A 26 -2.16 -3.46 -1.42
CA LYS A 26 -3.55 -3.88 -1.55
C LYS A 26 -3.63 -5.29 -2.12
N GLY A 27 -4.49 -6.12 -1.55
CA GLY A 27 -4.70 -7.50 -2.01
C GLY A 27 -3.78 -8.53 -1.37
N LEU A 28 -2.81 -8.11 -0.55
CA LEU A 28 -1.95 -9.03 0.20
C LEU A 28 -2.66 -9.49 1.50
N PRO A 29 -2.72 -10.81 1.79
CA PRO A 29 -3.34 -11.33 3.00
C PRO A 29 -2.50 -11.01 4.24
N GLY A 30 -3.11 -10.62 5.36
CA GLY A 30 -2.36 -10.31 6.60
C GLY A 30 -1.62 -8.95 6.60
N ILE A 31 -1.76 -8.15 5.55
CA ILE A 31 -0.95 -6.95 5.33
C ILE A 31 -1.21 -5.78 6.32
N LYS A 32 -2.22 -5.90 7.19
CA LYS A 32 -2.55 -4.86 8.18
C LYS A 32 -1.39 -4.62 9.15
N GLU A 33 -0.69 -5.67 9.55
CA GLU A 33 0.45 -5.59 10.48
C GLU A 33 1.62 -4.82 9.87
N PHE A 34 1.99 -5.17 8.63
CA PHE A 34 3.02 -4.46 7.87
C PHE A 34 2.66 -2.99 7.65
N ARG A 35 1.41 -2.70 7.28
CA ARG A 35 0.94 -1.31 7.13
C ARG A 35 1.04 -0.53 8.44
N GLY A 36 0.67 -1.12 9.57
CA GLY A 36 0.81 -0.54 10.89
C GLY A 36 2.26 -0.16 11.22
N ARG A 37 3.22 -1.05 10.95
CA ARG A 37 4.66 -0.78 11.11
C ARG A 37 5.12 0.35 10.19
N LEU A 38 4.81 0.29 8.90
CA LEU A 38 5.27 1.28 7.91
C LEU A 38 4.79 2.72 8.21
N VAL A 39 3.65 2.89 8.89
CA VAL A 39 3.15 4.23 9.26
C VAL A 39 3.68 4.75 10.59
N THR A 40 4.40 3.94 11.38
CA THR A 40 5.01 4.40 12.64
C THR A 40 6.50 4.72 12.46
N LEU A 41 7.18 4.04 11.54
CA LEU A 41 8.61 4.21 11.29
C LEU A 41 8.97 5.61 10.79
N MET A 42 10.08 6.13 11.30
CA MET A 42 10.57 7.50 11.08
C MET A 42 11.92 7.53 10.35
N LEU A 43 12.56 6.37 10.20
CA LEU A 43 13.83 6.19 9.51
C LEU A 43 13.59 5.46 8.19
N GLN A 44 14.30 5.91 7.15
CA GLN A 44 14.18 5.32 5.83
C GLN A 44 14.67 3.86 5.81
N GLU A 45 15.79 3.59 6.49
CA GLU A 45 16.40 2.26 6.57
C GLU A 45 15.44 1.22 7.18
N GLU A 46 14.69 1.61 8.22
CA GLU A 46 13.70 0.73 8.84
C GLU A 46 12.51 0.46 7.90
N ILE A 47 12.09 1.47 7.14
CA ILE A 47 11.02 1.33 6.13
C ILE A 47 11.48 0.36 5.04
N GLU A 48 12.71 0.52 4.55
CA GLU A 48 13.30 -0.35 3.53
C GLU A 48 13.38 -1.80 4.03
N ALA A 49 13.80 -2.02 5.29
CA ALA A 49 13.83 -3.35 5.90
C ALA A 49 12.43 -4.00 5.95
N VAL A 50 11.39 -3.25 6.33
CA VAL A 50 10.01 -3.78 6.34
C VAL A 50 9.51 -4.09 4.93
N LEU A 51 9.87 -3.27 3.94
CA LEU A 51 9.49 -3.52 2.54
C LEU A 51 10.18 -4.78 1.99
N ASP A 52 11.44 -5.04 2.37
CA ASP A 52 12.15 -6.27 2.01
C ASP A 52 11.53 -7.51 2.67
N GLU A 53 11.12 -7.40 3.93
CA GLU A 53 10.37 -8.43 4.66
C GLU A 53 9.05 -8.77 3.95
N VAL A 54 8.31 -7.75 3.49
CA VAL A 54 7.09 -7.92 2.68
C VAL A 54 7.43 -8.62 1.36
N ALA A 55 8.45 -8.14 0.63
CA ALA A 55 8.84 -8.74 -0.65
C ALA A 55 9.23 -10.22 -0.51
N THR A 56 9.90 -10.57 0.59
CA THR A 56 10.28 -11.95 0.90
C THR A 56 9.06 -12.79 1.31
N THR A 57 8.18 -12.25 2.16
CA THR A 57 6.98 -12.95 2.67
C THR A 57 6.00 -13.29 1.56
N TYR A 58 5.78 -12.37 0.62
CA TYR A 58 4.86 -12.54 -0.51
C TYR A 58 5.58 -12.98 -1.79
N LYS A 59 6.82 -13.47 -1.69
CA LYS A 59 7.56 -13.98 -2.84
C LYS A 59 6.81 -15.17 -3.45
N GLY A 60 6.35 -15.01 -4.68
CA GLY A 60 5.55 -16.02 -5.37
C GLY A 60 4.04 -15.96 -5.08
N PHE A 61 3.59 -15.00 -4.28
CA PHE A 61 2.16 -14.72 -4.11
C PHE A 61 1.62 -14.00 -5.35
N VAL A 62 0.57 -14.55 -5.96
CA VAL A 62 -0.10 -13.96 -7.12
C VAL A 62 -1.44 -13.40 -6.65
N ILE A 63 -1.65 -12.10 -6.88
CA ILE A 63 -2.94 -11.46 -6.61
C ILE A 63 -3.90 -11.87 -7.73
N GLU A 64 -4.89 -12.68 -7.40
CA GLU A 64 -5.97 -13.02 -8.32
C GLU A 64 -6.80 -11.76 -8.61
N ARG A 65 -6.86 -11.35 -9.88
CA ARG A 65 -7.71 -10.24 -10.29
C ARG A 65 -9.13 -10.77 -10.42
N THR A 66 -10.03 -10.42 -9.51
CA THR A 66 -11.45 -10.67 -9.70
C THR A 66 -11.93 -9.87 -10.92
N PRO A 67 -12.67 -10.49 -11.87
CA PRO A 67 -13.27 -9.76 -12.98
C PRO A 67 -14.22 -8.70 -12.45
N ILE A 68 -14.32 -7.58 -13.17
CA ILE A 68 -15.27 -6.51 -12.84
C ILE A 68 -16.67 -7.06 -13.18
N GLU A 69 -17.49 -7.28 -12.15
CA GLU A 69 -18.89 -7.64 -12.34
C GLU A 69 -19.70 -6.38 -12.66
N LEU A 70 -20.38 -6.37 -13.81
CA LEU A 70 -21.37 -5.36 -14.14
C LEU A 70 -22.65 -5.70 -13.39
N ILE A 71 -22.86 -5.08 -12.23
CA ILE A 71 -24.07 -5.25 -11.44
C ILE A 71 -25.17 -4.43 -12.13
N ASP A 72 -26.16 -5.10 -12.74
CA ASP A 72 -27.38 -4.44 -13.23
C ASP A 72 -28.35 -4.23 -12.07
N TYR A 73 -28.48 -2.97 -11.65
CA TYR A 73 -29.31 -2.57 -10.51
C TYR A 73 -30.80 -2.49 -10.86
N HIS A 74 -31.20 -2.65 -12.13
CA HIS A 74 -32.59 -2.51 -12.57
C HIS A 74 -33.39 -3.82 -12.59
N GLU A 75 -32.75 -4.97 -12.37
CA GLU A 75 -33.38 -6.30 -12.46
C GLU A 75 -34.46 -6.58 -11.37
N ASN A 76 -34.57 -5.74 -10.33
CA ASN A 76 -35.55 -5.91 -9.25
C ASN A 76 -36.41 -4.66 -9.00
N CYS A 77 -36.56 -3.76 -9.98
CA CYS A 77 -37.47 -2.63 -9.82
C CYS A 77 -38.93 -3.13 -9.80
N PRO A 78 -39.69 -3.02 -8.69
CA PRO A 78 -41.10 -3.30 -8.70
C PRO A 78 -41.81 -2.20 -9.51
N ILE A 79 -42.46 -2.58 -10.61
CA ILE A 79 -43.41 -1.74 -11.36
C ILE A 79 -44.72 -1.65 -10.58
#